data_AF-A0A1Z8SQG6-F1
#
_entry.id   AF-A0A1Z8SQG6-F1
#
_cell.length_a   1.000
_cell.length_b   1.000
_cell.length_c   1.000
_cell.angle_alpha   90.00
_cell.angle_beta   90.00
_cell.angle_gamma   90.00
#
_symmetry.space_group_name_H-M   'P 1'
#
loop_
_entity.id
_entity.type
_entity.pdbx_description
1 polymer ?
#
loop_
_entity_poly.entity_id
_entity_poly.type
_entity_poly.pdbx_seq_one_letter_code
_entity_poly.pdbx_strand_id
1 'polypeptide(L)'
;NDDTKTEAGVCGCGVVEDNDCDDDGILNDCDVDLTGGADCDMNGEDDSCQTDTDSDGAIDACDPDLDGDGIPNDCDVDQTAGTDSNGNGEDDSCEVSFRRGDSNSNGVVNVADPYWILLYLFSNDVTELPCYDAADIDDNGTIEMIDALSLFNMLYGSGGVPADPFTTCGVDPTPSDALDCVTPSSACQ
;
A
#
# COMPACT_ATOMS: atom_id res chain seq x y z
N ASN A 1 -4.65 -24.59 -45.23
CA ASN A 1 -5.40 -25.55 -46.06
C ASN A 1 -6.35 -26.36 -45.20
N ASP A 2 -7.34 -25.68 -44.64
CA ASP A 2 -8.72 -26.02 -44.98
C ASP A 2 -9.18 -24.97 -46.02
N ASP A 3 -8.88 -25.23 -47.29
CA ASP A 3 -9.08 -24.28 -48.40
C ASP A 3 -10.53 -24.27 -48.94
N THR A 4 -11.58 -24.34 -48.10
CA THR A 4 -12.97 -24.41 -48.62
C THR A 4 -13.99 -23.37 -48.10
N LYS A 5 -13.59 -22.31 -47.41
CA LYS A 5 -14.54 -21.29 -46.91
C LYS A 5 -14.22 -19.89 -47.44
N THR A 6 -14.59 -19.62 -48.69
CA THR A 6 -14.69 -18.25 -49.22
C THR A 6 -16.14 -17.94 -49.56
N GLU A 7 -16.94 -17.41 -48.62
CA GLU A 7 -18.18 -16.66 -48.89
C GLU A 7 -18.46 -15.64 -47.77
N ALA A 8 -19.24 -14.60 -48.07
CA ALA A 8 -19.38 -13.39 -47.25
C ALA A 8 -20.58 -13.43 -46.30
N GLY A 9 -20.33 -13.21 -44.99
CA GLY A 9 -21.32 -13.00 -43.95
C GLY A 9 -20.64 -12.78 -42.59
N VAL A 10 -21.21 -11.89 -41.78
CA VAL A 10 -20.83 -11.59 -40.39
C VAL A 10 -20.77 -12.91 -39.60
N CYS A 11 -19.62 -13.27 -39.01
CA CYS A 11 -19.33 -14.49 -38.24
C CYS A 11 -20.15 -15.73 -38.64
N GLY A 12 -19.67 -16.50 -39.61
CA GLY A 12 -20.30 -17.78 -39.94
C GLY A 12 -19.61 -18.55 -41.04
N CYS A 13 -18.88 -19.60 -40.68
CA CYS A 13 -18.36 -20.57 -41.64
C CYS A 13 -18.86 -22.02 -41.39
N GLY A 14 -20.15 -22.18 -41.12
CA GLY A 14 -20.91 -23.32 -41.66
C GLY A 14 -20.79 -24.66 -40.95
N VAL A 15 -20.66 -24.65 -39.62
CA VAL A 15 -21.11 -25.74 -38.73
C VAL A 15 -21.99 -25.13 -37.63
N VAL A 16 -22.86 -25.94 -37.05
CA VAL A 16 -23.65 -25.63 -35.87
C VAL A 16 -22.67 -25.38 -34.71
N GLU A 17 -22.81 -24.28 -33.97
CA GLU A 17 -22.01 -23.97 -32.76
C GLU A 17 -20.50 -23.79 -33.05
N ASP A 18 -20.13 -22.83 -33.91
CA ASP A 18 -18.74 -22.38 -33.95
C ASP A 18 -18.59 -21.23 -32.95
N ASN A 19 -17.90 -21.49 -31.86
CA ASN A 19 -17.73 -20.54 -30.76
C ASN A 19 -16.36 -19.87 -30.75
N ASP A 20 -15.59 -19.97 -31.85
CA ASP A 20 -14.28 -19.36 -32.06
C ASP A 20 -14.15 -19.06 -33.58
N CYS A 21 -14.58 -17.87 -34.01
CA CYS A 21 -14.78 -17.52 -35.42
C CYS A 21 -13.48 -17.31 -36.21
N ASP A 22 -12.38 -16.97 -35.54
CA ASP A 22 -11.10 -16.64 -36.16
C ASP A 22 -9.98 -17.66 -35.85
N ASP A 23 -10.32 -18.74 -35.13
CA ASP A 23 -9.47 -19.88 -34.78
C ASP A 23 -8.24 -19.45 -33.93
N ASP A 24 -8.38 -18.43 -33.08
CA ASP A 24 -7.31 -17.95 -32.21
C ASP A 24 -7.26 -18.65 -30.83
N GLY A 25 -8.32 -19.41 -30.51
CA GLY A 25 -8.46 -20.17 -29.28
C GLY A 25 -9.25 -19.44 -28.17
N ILE A 26 -9.76 -18.24 -28.43
CA ILE A 26 -10.63 -17.46 -27.55
C ILE A 26 -12.09 -17.65 -28.01
N LEU A 27 -13.01 -17.72 -27.05
CA LEU A 27 -14.42 -17.89 -27.38
C LEU A 27 -15.01 -16.59 -27.91
N ASN A 28 -15.88 -16.65 -28.90
CA ASN A 28 -16.57 -15.49 -29.50
C ASN A 28 -17.21 -14.53 -28.48
N ASP A 29 -17.75 -15.06 -27.38
CA ASP A 29 -18.38 -14.27 -26.32
C ASP A 29 -17.35 -13.57 -25.42
N CYS A 30 -16.08 -13.92 -25.56
CA CYS A 30 -14.91 -13.45 -24.82
C CYS A 30 -13.80 -12.92 -25.75
N ASP A 31 -14.03 -12.85 -27.05
CA ASP A 31 -13.04 -12.41 -28.04
C ASP A 31 -13.25 -10.93 -28.33
N VAL A 32 -12.23 -10.12 -28.06
CA VAL A 32 -12.31 -8.66 -28.18
C VAL A 32 -12.60 -8.19 -29.61
N ASP A 33 -12.15 -8.93 -30.62
CA ASP A 33 -12.38 -8.58 -32.04
C ASP A 33 -13.86 -8.78 -32.43
N LEU A 34 -14.61 -9.58 -31.66
CA LEU A 34 -16.03 -9.83 -31.84
C LEU A 34 -16.92 -9.04 -30.88
N THR A 35 -16.59 -9.02 -29.59
CA THR A 35 -17.38 -8.32 -28.57
C THR A 35 -17.20 -6.80 -28.67
N GLY A 36 -16.01 -6.36 -29.12
CA GLY A 36 -15.59 -4.96 -29.07
C GLY A 36 -15.49 -4.41 -27.65
N GLY A 37 -15.30 -5.30 -26.66
CA GLY A 37 -15.15 -4.98 -25.26
C GLY A 37 -13.83 -4.27 -24.93
N ALA A 38 -13.54 -4.17 -23.63
CA ALA A 38 -12.24 -3.70 -23.16
C ALA A 38 -11.25 -4.87 -23.16
N ASP A 39 -9.97 -4.57 -23.39
CA ASP A 39 -8.86 -5.51 -23.35
C ASP A 39 -7.64 -4.70 -22.88
N CYS A 40 -7.48 -4.62 -21.57
CA CYS A 40 -6.49 -3.73 -20.97
C CYS A 40 -5.07 -4.30 -21.01
N ASP A 41 -4.92 -5.64 -20.99
CA ASP A 41 -3.63 -6.34 -21.05
C ASP A 41 -3.21 -6.71 -22.48
N MET A 42 -4.10 -6.44 -23.46
CA MET A 42 -3.89 -6.64 -24.89
C MET A 42 -3.64 -8.11 -25.24
N ASN A 43 -4.31 -9.02 -24.53
CA ASN A 43 -4.17 -10.46 -24.73
C ASN A 43 -5.17 -11.03 -25.76
N GLY A 44 -6.13 -10.22 -26.23
CA GLY A 44 -7.17 -10.61 -27.19
C GLY A 44 -8.48 -11.08 -26.54
N GLU A 45 -8.50 -11.29 -25.22
CA GLU A 45 -9.68 -11.67 -24.45
C GLU A 45 -10.36 -10.43 -23.88
N ASP A 46 -11.68 -10.33 -24.07
CA ASP A 46 -12.51 -9.29 -23.46
C ASP A 46 -12.38 -9.35 -21.93
N ASP A 47 -12.04 -8.21 -21.30
CA ASP A 47 -11.89 -8.04 -19.86
C ASP A 47 -13.07 -8.66 -19.08
N SER A 48 -14.30 -8.61 -19.62
CA SER A 48 -15.49 -9.18 -18.97
C SER A 48 -15.50 -10.71 -18.83
N CYS A 49 -14.60 -11.41 -19.53
CA CYS A 49 -14.37 -12.85 -19.41
C CYS A 49 -13.12 -13.20 -18.58
N GLN A 50 -12.30 -12.21 -18.23
CA GLN A 50 -11.11 -12.41 -17.44
C GLN A 50 -11.42 -12.39 -15.93
N THR A 51 -10.43 -12.76 -15.12
CA THR A 51 -10.59 -12.78 -13.66
C THR A 51 -10.48 -11.36 -13.11
N ASP A 52 -11.39 -11.03 -12.21
CA ASP A 52 -11.49 -9.78 -11.47
C ASP A 52 -11.77 -10.18 -10.02
N THR A 53 -10.70 -10.28 -9.22
CA THR A 53 -10.70 -10.90 -7.89
C THR A 53 -11.47 -10.08 -6.86
N ASP A 54 -11.36 -8.76 -6.90
CA ASP A 54 -12.04 -7.84 -5.98
C ASP A 54 -13.38 -7.29 -6.52
N SER A 55 -13.65 -7.50 -7.81
CA SER A 55 -14.85 -7.06 -8.52
C SER A 55 -15.00 -5.54 -8.61
N ASP A 56 -13.90 -4.79 -8.65
CA ASP A 56 -13.90 -3.34 -8.84
C ASP A 56 -14.09 -2.89 -10.31
N GLY A 57 -13.95 -3.84 -11.24
CA GLY A 57 -14.09 -3.66 -12.69
C GLY A 57 -12.77 -3.53 -13.44
N ALA A 58 -11.61 -3.60 -12.76
CA ALA A 58 -10.32 -3.90 -13.35
C ALA A 58 -10.05 -5.40 -13.22
N ILE A 59 -9.58 -6.01 -14.31
CA ILE A 59 -9.18 -7.43 -14.26
C ILE A 59 -7.84 -7.57 -13.57
N ASP A 60 -7.56 -8.73 -12.98
CA ASP A 60 -6.33 -9.02 -12.23
C ASP A 60 -5.05 -8.62 -13.01
N ALA A 61 -5.06 -8.76 -14.34
CA ALA A 61 -3.91 -8.43 -15.19
C ALA A 61 -3.59 -6.93 -15.28
N CYS A 62 -4.55 -6.07 -14.94
CA CYS A 62 -4.48 -4.61 -15.07
C CYS A 62 -4.81 -3.88 -13.77
N ASP A 63 -5.08 -4.63 -12.72
CA ASP A 63 -5.47 -4.13 -11.41
C ASP A 63 -4.24 -3.90 -10.53
N PRO A 64 -4.02 -2.70 -9.99
CA PRO A 64 -2.96 -2.43 -9.02
C PRO A 64 -3.25 -2.95 -7.61
N ASP A 65 -4.46 -3.40 -7.28
CA ASP A 65 -4.92 -3.80 -5.93
C ASP A 65 -5.86 -5.02 -6.04
N LEU A 66 -5.28 -6.21 -6.18
CA LEU A 66 -5.98 -7.44 -6.60
C LEU A 66 -7.10 -7.89 -5.66
N ASP A 67 -7.03 -7.55 -4.37
CA ASP A 67 -8.02 -8.00 -3.39
C ASP A 67 -8.89 -6.85 -2.84
N GLY A 68 -8.62 -5.62 -3.28
CA GLY A 68 -9.40 -4.43 -3.00
C GLY A 68 -9.32 -3.97 -1.55
N ASP A 69 -8.25 -4.33 -0.83
CA ASP A 69 -8.04 -3.95 0.56
C ASP A 69 -7.45 -2.53 0.72
N GLY A 70 -7.00 -1.93 -0.39
CA GLY A 70 -6.43 -0.59 -0.48
C GLY A 70 -4.90 -0.57 -0.44
N ILE A 71 -4.24 -1.72 -0.37
CA ILE A 71 -2.80 -1.89 -0.42
C ILE A 71 -2.40 -2.30 -1.84
N PRO A 72 -1.50 -1.55 -2.51
CA PRO A 72 -1.04 -1.94 -3.84
C PRO A 72 -0.38 -3.32 -3.85
N ASN A 73 -0.57 -4.09 -4.94
CA ASN A 73 -0.01 -5.44 -5.11
C ASN A 73 1.49 -5.57 -4.84
N ASP A 74 2.27 -4.51 -5.10
CA ASP A 74 3.72 -4.49 -4.87
C ASP A 74 4.11 -4.21 -3.41
N CYS A 75 3.13 -3.86 -2.59
CA CYS A 75 3.22 -3.58 -1.17
C CYS A 75 2.30 -4.46 -0.31
N ASP A 76 1.54 -5.36 -0.92
CA ASP A 76 0.65 -6.28 -0.21
C ASP A 76 1.39 -7.57 0.16
N VAL A 77 1.37 -7.91 1.45
CA VAL A 77 2.05 -9.09 1.99
C VAL A 77 1.51 -10.40 1.40
N ASP A 78 0.23 -10.47 1.05
CA ASP A 78 -0.38 -11.71 0.57
C ASP A 78 -0.13 -11.97 -0.93
N GLN A 79 0.23 -10.90 -1.67
CA GLN A 79 0.69 -10.93 -3.05
C GLN A 79 2.21 -11.10 -3.19
N THR A 80 2.98 -10.42 -2.34
CA THR A 80 4.45 -10.39 -2.42
C THR A 80 5.13 -11.44 -1.54
N ALA A 81 4.45 -11.90 -0.48
CA ALA A 81 5.04 -12.65 0.63
C ALA A 81 6.24 -11.94 1.28
N GLY A 82 6.21 -10.61 1.34
CA GLY A 82 7.21 -9.82 2.04
C GLY A 82 7.14 -9.94 3.55
N THR A 83 7.78 -9.00 4.25
CA THR A 83 7.83 -9.01 5.72
C THR A 83 6.77 -8.05 6.23
N ASP A 84 5.92 -8.53 7.13
CA ASP A 84 4.92 -7.74 7.84
C ASP A 84 5.15 -7.94 9.34
N SER A 85 5.84 -7.00 9.96
CA SER A 85 6.23 -7.07 11.37
C SER A 85 5.11 -6.66 12.32
N ASN A 86 4.16 -5.82 11.87
CA ASN A 86 3.09 -5.26 12.68
C ASN A 86 1.71 -5.91 12.43
N GLY A 87 1.58 -6.74 11.39
CA GLY A 87 0.40 -7.51 11.05
C GLY A 87 -0.68 -6.70 10.33
N ASN A 88 -0.34 -5.61 9.64
CA ASN A 88 -1.32 -4.74 8.97
C ASN A 88 -1.63 -5.14 7.52
N GLY A 89 -0.94 -6.13 6.96
CA GLY A 89 -1.11 -6.55 5.56
C GLY A 89 -0.21 -5.82 4.56
N GLU A 90 0.46 -4.74 4.98
CA GLU A 90 1.43 -4.02 4.16
C GLU A 90 2.84 -4.59 4.38
N ASP A 91 3.63 -4.67 3.33
CA ASP A 91 5.05 -4.98 3.43
C ASP A 91 5.80 -3.87 4.19
N ASP A 92 6.58 -4.25 5.21
CA ASP A 92 7.48 -3.36 5.99
C ASP A 92 8.40 -2.49 5.09
N SER A 93 8.63 -2.93 3.85
CA SER A 93 9.48 -2.23 2.88
C SER A 93 8.78 -1.06 2.16
N CYS A 94 7.44 -1.05 2.18
CA CYS A 94 6.60 0.04 1.68
C CYS A 94 6.23 1.02 2.79
N GLU A 95 6.27 0.58 4.05
CA GLU A 95 6.04 1.43 5.21
C GLU A 95 7.23 2.35 5.52
N VAL A 96 6.93 3.48 6.16
CA VAL A 96 7.95 4.47 6.53
C VAL A 96 8.67 4.06 7.80
N SER A 97 9.94 3.68 7.66
CA SER A 97 10.79 3.37 8.81
C SER A 97 11.18 4.63 9.60
N PHE A 98 10.93 4.61 10.91
CA PHE A 98 11.25 5.70 11.82
C PHE A 98 11.90 5.21 13.10
N ARG A 99 12.30 6.19 13.93
CA ARG A 99 12.80 5.95 15.28
C ARG A 99 11.99 6.78 16.27
N ARG A 100 11.24 6.10 17.14
CA ARG A 100 10.39 6.75 18.15
C ARG A 100 11.21 7.70 19.01
N GLY A 101 10.69 8.90 19.25
CA GLY A 101 11.37 9.98 19.94
C GLY A 101 12.27 10.88 19.09
N ASP A 102 12.47 10.61 17.79
CA ASP A 102 13.13 11.55 16.85
C ASP A 102 12.08 12.42 16.16
N SER A 103 11.34 13.21 16.93
CA SER A 103 10.13 13.91 16.48
C SER A 103 10.37 15.00 15.43
N ASN A 104 11.63 15.37 15.15
CA ASN A 104 12.00 16.27 14.06
C ASN A 104 12.77 15.57 12.92
N SER A 105 12.83 14.23 12.93
CA SER A 105 13.47 13.36 11.93
C SER A 105 14.94 13.70 11.61
N ASN A 106 15.68 14.27 12.55
CA ASN A 106 17.08 14.66 12.34
C ASN A 106 18.08 13.50 12.54
N GLY A 107 17.59 12.32 12.95
CA GLY A 107 18.36 11.10 13.17
C GLY A 107 18.98 10.99 14.57
N VAL A 108 18.72 11.95 15.47
CA VAL A 108 19.31 11.99 16.81
C VAL A 108 18.27 12.39 17.85
N VAL A 109 17.83 11.40 18.63
CA VAL A 109 16.98 11.63 19.81
C VAL A 109 17.74 12.39 20.90
N ASN A 110 17.33 13.62 21.18
CA ASN A 110 17.90 14.55 22.14
C ASN A 110 16.86 15.55 22.68
N VAL A 111 17.29 16.58 23.41
CA VAL A 111 16.38 17.55 24.06
C VAL A 111 15.60 18.45 23.10
N ALA A 112 15.96 18.48 21.81
CA ALA A 112 15.23 19.20 20.78
C ALA A 112 13.89 18.52 20.43
N ASP A 113 13.81 17.19 20.52
CA ASP A 113 12.63 16.41 20.13
C ASP A 113 11.42 16.65 21.03
N PRO A 114 11.51 16.58 22.37
CA PRO A 114 10.37 16.90 23.21
C PRO A 114 9.98 18.39 23.13
N TYR A 115 10.92 19.28 22.79
CA TYR A 115 10.57 20.67 22.48
C TYR A 115 9.76 20.78 21.18
N TRP A 116 10.06 19.95 20.19
CA TRP A 116 9.33 19.88 18.92
C TRP A 116 7.88 19.42 19.13
N ILE A 117 7.66 18.40 19.97
CA ILE A 117 6.32 17.95 20.38
C ILE A 117 5.54 19.11 21.03
N LEU A 118 6.16 19.86 21.96
CA LEU A 118 5.50 20.99 22.61
C LEU A 118 5.19 22.15 21.64
N LEU A 119 6.03 22.38 20.64
CA LEU A 119 5.76 23.37 19.60
C LEU A 119 4.56 22.96 18.74
N TYR A 120 4.43 21.69 18.40
CA TYR A 120 3.26 21.16 17.69
C TYR A 120 1.96 21.29 18.51
N LEU A 121 2.02 20.98 19.81
CA LEU A 121 0.82 21.02 20.66
C LEU A 121 0.36 22.42 21.05
N PHE A 122 1.29 23.34 21.29
CA PHE A 122 1.00 24.61 21.95
C PHE A 122 1.41 25.85 21.16
N SER A 123 2.15 25.70 20.06
CA SER A 123 2.50 26.78 19.16
C SER A 123 1.87 26.57 17.78
N ASN A 124 1.84 27.63 16.98
CA ASN A 124 1.54 27.54 15.54
C ASN A 124 2.84 27.57 14.70
N ASP A 125 4.01 27.46 15.35
CA ASP A 125 5.32 27.48 14.67
C ASP A 125 5.62 26.15 13.95
N VAL A 126 5.09 25.05 14.49
CA VAL A 126 5.14 23.71 13.89
C VAL A 126 3.70 23.28 13.65
N THR A 127 3.27 23.31 12.39
CA THR A 127 1.90 22.94 12.01
C THR A 127 1.76 21.47 11.65
N GLU A 128 2.87 20.79 11.40
CA GLU A 128 2.95 19.41 10.94
C GLU A 128 4.27 18.81 11.44
N LEU A 129 4.22 17.56 11.86
CA LEU A 129 5.38 16.79 12.27
C LEU A 129 5.88 15.94 11.09
N PRO A 130 7.19 15.75 10.95
CA PRO A 130 7.75 14.84 9.93
C PRO A 130 7.26 13.39 10.07
N CYS A 131 6.98 12.98 11.30
CA CYS A 131 6.53 11.65 11.68
C CYS A 131 5.75 11.78 12.99
N TYR A 132 4.44 11.50 12.94
CA TYR A 132 3.55 11.63 14.09
C TYR A 132 3.78 10.49 15.09
N ASP A 133 4.07 9.27 14.60
CA ASP A 133 4.41 8.13 15.47
C ASP A 133 5.72 8.33 16.22
N ALA A 134 6.67 9.06 15.63
CA ALA A 134 7.89 9.44 16.35
C ALA A 134 7.63 10.41 17.53
N ALA A 135 6.48 11.08 17.55
CA ALA A 135 6.09 12.03 18.58
C ALA A 135 5.13 11.45 19.62
N ASP A 136 4.42 10.37 19.31
CA ASP A 136 3.72 9.54 20.29
C ASP A 136 4.73 8.59 20.94
N ILE A 137 5.09 8.86 22.19
CA ILE A 137 6.23 8.24 22.86
C ILE A 137 5.85 6.94 23.56
N ASP A 138 4.60 6.82 23.99
CA ASP A 138 4.08 5.62 24.62
C ASP A 138 3.15 4.79 23.72
N ASP A 139 3.02 5.18 22.45
CA ASP A 139 2.35 4.42 21.38
C ASP A 139 0.89 4.16 21.72
N ASN A 140 0.20 5.23 22.11
CA ASN A 140 -1.19 5.19 22.57
C ASN A 140 -2.20 5.72 21.53
N GLY A 141 -1.71 6.12 20.36
CA GLY A 141 -2.45 6.69 19.24
C GLY A 141 -2.80 8.17 19.40
N THR A 142 -2.18 8.87 20.34
CA THR A 142 -2.41 10.31 20.56
C THR A 142 -1.15 11.03 20.99
N ILE A 143 -0.91 12.20 20.39
CA ILE A 143 0.18 13.08 20.79
C ILE A 143 -0.32 14.05 21.86
N GLU A 144 0.27 13.96 23.05
CA GLU A 144 -0.07 14.74 24.23
C GLU A 144 1.18 15.37 24.89
N MET A 145 0.95 16.23 25.89
CA MET A 145 2.07 16.81 26.65
C MET A 145 2.85 15.74 27.44
N ILE A 146 2.21 14.61 27.73
CA ILE A 146 2.82 13.49 28.46
C ILE A 146 3.96 12.90 27.64
N ASP A 147 3.84 12.83 26.31
CA ASP A 147 4.89 12.36 25.41
C ASP A 147 6.18 13.16 25.53
N ALA A 148 6.06 14.48 25.45
CA ALA A 148 7.19 15.38 25.62
C ALA A 148 7.84 15.20 27.00
N LEU A 149 7.05 15.07 28.06
CA LEU A 149 7.54 14.86 29.42
C LEU A 149 8.24 13.50 29.58
N SER A 150 7.67 12.44 29.02
CA SER A 150 8.22 11.08 29.04
C SER A 150 9.57 11.02 28.32
N LEU A 151 9.65 11.64 27.13
CA LEU A 151 10.90 11.72 26.38
C LEU A 151 11.96 12.56 27.11
N PHE A 152 11.58 13.70 27.70
CA PHE A 152 12.49 14.46 28.57
C PHE A 152 13.02 13.63 29.74
N ASN A 153 12.14 12.94 30.46
CA ASN A 153 12.56 12.12 31.61
C ASN A 153 13.50 10.99 31.19
N MET A 154 13.28 10.37 30.02
CA MET A 154 14.18 9.35 29.48
C MET A 154 15.57 9.93 29.21
N LEU A 155 15.65 11.08 28.55
CA LEU A 155 16.93 11.73 28.19
C LEU A 155 17.80 12.06 29.42
N TYR A 156 17.18 12.34 30.57
CA TYR A 156 17.87 12.60 31.84
C TYR A 156 18.05 11.36 32.73
N GLY A 157 17.68 10.17 32.24
CA GLY A 157 17.87 8.90 32.94
C GLY A 157 16.91 8.66 34.10
N SER A 158 15.78 9.36 34.14
CA SER A 158 14.74 9.21 35.17
C SER A 158 13.40 8.67 34.65
N GLY A 159 13.27 8.47 33.34
CA GLY A 159 12.07 7.94 32.68
C GLY A 159 12.21 6.49 32.22
N GLY A 160 11.10 5.92 31.73
CA GLY A 160 11.10 4.66 30.99
C GLY A 160 11.73 4.82 29.60
N VAL A 161 12.04 3.70 28.96
CA VAL A 161 12.39 3.69 27.53
C VAL A 161 11.08 3.90 26.75
N PRO A 162 11.04 4.76 25.70
CA PRO A 162 9.90 4.88 24.80
C PRO A 162 9.47 3.53 24.23
N ALA A 163 8.24 3.47 23.75
CA ALA A 163 7.76 2.32 23.00
C ALA A 163 8.62 2.05 21.75
N ASP A 164 8.55 0.83 21.23
CA ASP A 164 9.23 0.51 19.97
C ASP A 164 8.56 1.27 18.80
N PRO A 165 9.29 1.69 17.75
CA PRO A 165 10.70 1.43 17.44
C PRO A 165 11.66 2.50 18.00
N PHE A 166 12.16 2.34 19.23
CA PHE A 166 13.09 3.31 19.85
C PHE A 166 14.56 2.89 19.78
N THR A 167 14.84 1.60 20.01
CA THR A 167 16.21 1.09 20.12
C THR A 167 16.84 0.85 18.75
N THR A 168 16.02 0.47 17.78
CA THR A 168 16.33 0.33 16.37
C THR A 168 15.25 1.04 15.58
N CYS A 169 15.53 1.36 14.32
CA CYS A 169 14.50 1.77 13.38
C CYS A 169 13.54 0.61 13.08
N GLY A 170 12.30 0.95 12.75
CA GLY A 170 11.25 -0.01 12.41
C GLY A 170 10.00 0.71 11.93
N VAL A 171 9.00 -0.09 11.58
CA VAL A 171 7.63 0.36 11.27
C VAL A 171 6.84 0.54 12.57
N ASP A 172 5.66 1.14 12.47
CA ASP A 172 4.81 1.32 13.65
C ASP A 172 4.19 -0.02 14.10
N PRO A 173 4.36 -0.46 15.36
CA PRO A 173 3.76 -1.69 15.86
C PRO A 173 2.23 -1.64 16.01
N THR A 174 1.63 -0.45 15.99
CA THR A 174 0.18 -0.25 16.20
C THR A 174 -0.47 0.60 15.10
N PRO A 175 -0.32 0.24 13.81
CA PRO A 175 -0.62 1.10 12.64
C PRO A 175 -2.13 1.36 12.41
N SER A 176 -2.97 0.92 13.35
CA SER A 176 -4.43 1.04 13.29
C SER A 176 -4.97 2.37 13.82
N ASP A 177 -4.09 3.24 14.32
CA ASP A 177 -4.47 4.58 14.73
C ASP A 177 -4.40 5.58 13.54
N ALA A 178 -4.47 6.89 13.82
CA ALA A 178 -4.53 7.92 12.78
C ALA A 178 -3.22 8.71 12.65
N LEU A 179 -2.21 8.32 13.41
CA LEU A 179 -0.86 8.85 13.33
C LEU A 179 -0.12 8.06 12.24
N ASP A 180 0.75 8.76 11.54
CA ASP A 180 1.51 8.19 10.42
C ASP A 180 2.84 8.96 10.29
N CYS A 181 3.77 8.39 9.53
CA CYS A 181 5.05 8.99 9.23
C CYS A 181 5.18 9.27 7.74
N VAL A 182 5.12 10.56 7.39
CA VAL A 182 5.28 11.00 6.00
C VAL A 182 6.75 10.95 5.55
N THR A 183 7.68 11.09 6.51
CA THR A 183 9.12 11.11 6.21
C THR A 183 9.89 10.14 7.09
N PRO A 184 10.76 9.29 6.50
CA PRO A 184 11.60 8.40 7.27
C PRO A 184 12.60 9.21 8.10
N SER A 185 12.88 8.72 9.31
CA SER A 185 13.93 9.35 10.13
C SER A 185 15.27 9.26 9.42
N SER A 186 16.09 10.32 9.52
CA SER A 186 17.46 10.29 8.98
C SER A 186 18.34 9.20 9.61
N ALA A 187 17.94 8.63 10.75
CA ALA A 187 18.61 7.48 11.36
C ALA A 187 18.30 6.15 10.66
N CYS A 188 17.26 6.10 9.83
CA CYS A 188 16.67 4.90 9.26
C CYS A 188 16.88 4.80 7.73
N GLN A 189 17.73 5.67 7.18
CA GLN A 189 18.13 5.73 5.76
C GLN A 189 19.57 5.21 5.55
#